data_AF-A0AAE0P8B7-F1
#
_entry.id   AF-A0AAE0P8B7-F1
#
_cell.length_a   1.000
_cell.length_b   1.000
_cell.length_c   1.000
_cell.angle_alpha   90.00
_cell.angle_beta   90.00
_cell.angle_gamma   90.00
#
_symmetry.space_group_name_H-M   'P 1'
#
loop_
_entity.id
_entity.type
_entity.pdbx_description
1 polymer ?
#
loop_
_entity_poly.entity_id
_entity_poly.type
_entity_poly.pdbx_seq_one_letter_code
_entity_poly.pdbx_strand_id
1 'polypeptide(L)'
;MAINNLHLGQWGSAGDMPCIYKVTICSKDKLLVRKVEGINEWADLGLCVVKEFELSNEQSTFELQKREAMKEAKLLSQARHRHVIKLCGTYSIGPDESSDSGESPWYGIIMEEANSSLSTYLKGIVDVPKSWFGCLVDTLAHIHGLGIRHRDIKPENILVVRGGKKGIPIIKLSDFGISQAGLGRTTPTTIPALARGRSESFCAPEVQHGSTRGRAADVFSLGAVLLEILIATSCADERTKLARIINQEGSQHYAANVEMVQQWMEEELKGKLDADWQRQILSLC
;
A
#
# COMPACT_ATOMS: atom_id res chain seq x y z
N MET A 1 -27.74 -5.70 -24.90
CA MET A 1 -28.09 -4.34 -25.38
C MET A 1 -27.53 -3.33 -24.40
N ALA A 2 -26.95 -2.25 -24.91
CA ALA A 2 -26.10 -1.30 -24.19
C ALA A 2 -26.79 -0.57 -23.03
N ILE A 3 -26.04 -0.28 -21.96
CA ILE A 3 -26.39 0.81 -21.02
C ILE A 3 -25.25 1.82 -21.05
N ASN A 4 -25.54 2.89 -21.78
CA ASN A 4 -24.85 4.17 -21.74
C ASN A 4 -25.01 4.81 -20.36
N ASN A 5 -23.90 5.21 -19.74
CA ASN A 5 -23.73 6.50 -19.06
C ASN A 5 -22.26 6.65 -18.60
N LEU A 6 -21.38 6.81 -19.57
CA LEU A 6 -20.09 7.48 -19.39
C LEU A 6 -20.21 8.81 -20.15
N HIS A 7 -20.45 9.90 -19.42
CA HIS A 7 -20.21 11.23 -19.95
C HIS A 7 -18.71 11.49 -19.83
N LEU A 8 -18.02 11.61 -20.96
CA LEU A 8 -16.80 12.39 -21.18
C LEU A 8 -16.60 12.56 -22.70
N GLY A 9 -16.02 13.70 -23.10
CA GLY A 9 -16.21 14.35 -24.41
C GLY A 9 -15.52 13.73 -25.63
N GLN A 10 -15.90 14.26 -26.80
CA GLN A 10 -15.52 13.83 -28.16
C GLN A 10 -14.01 13.92 -28.49
N TRP A 11 -13.69 13.45 -29.73
CA TRP A 11 -12.46 13.54 -30.54
C TRP A 11 -11.53 12.31 -30.40
N GLY A 12 -11.06 11.59 -31.42
CA GLY A 12 -11.14 11.63 -32.88
C GLY A 12 -10.40 10.43 -33.51
N SER A 13 -10.58 10.23 -34.82
CA SER A 13 -10.26 9.10 -35.72
C SER A 13 -8.95 8.27 -35.59
N ALA A 14 -9.16 6.94 -35.57
CA ALA A 14 -8.49 5.82 -36.26
C ALA A 14 -6.96 5.82 -36.52
N GLY A 15 -6.28 4.85 -35.91
CA GLY A 15 -4.95 4.36 -36.30
C GLY A 15 -4.28 3.56 -35.18
N ASP A 16 -4.05 2.27 -35.40
CA ASP A 16 -3.34 1.26 -34.58
C ASP A 16 -3.94 0.88 -33.20
N MET A 17 -4.44 -0.35 -33.10
CA MET A 17 -4.97 -0.98 -31.87
C MET A 17 -3.84 -1.58 -31.02
N PRO A 18 -3.59 -1.12 -29.77
CA PRO A 18 -2.80 -1.86 -28.80
C PRO A 18 -3.70 -2.76 -27.95
N CYS A 19 -3.28 -4.01 -27.74
CA CYS A 19 -3.93 -4.95 -26.83
C CYS A 19 -3.68 -4.57 -25.35
N ILE A 20 -4.74 -4.42 -24.55
CA ILE A 20 -4.65 -4.19 -23.09
C ILE A 20 -4.69 -5.56 -22.37
N TYR A 21 -3.81 -5.74 -21.38
CA TYR A 21 -3.82 -6.91 -20.48
C TYR A 21 -4.30 -6.48 -19.08
N LYS A 22 -5.33 -7.15 -18.55
CA LYS A 22 -5.85 -6.96 -17.18
C LYS A 22 -5.17 -7.98 -16.25
N VAL A 23 -4.58 -7.52 -15.15
CA VAL A 23 -4.07 -8.38 -14.06
C VAL A 23 -4.98 -8.22 -12.85
N THR A 24 -5.62 -9.30 -12.41
CA THR A 24 -6.43 -9.31 -11.18
C THR A 24 -5.78 -10.23 -10.15
N ILE A 25 -5.59 -9.72 -8.92
CA ILE A 25 -5.09 -10.52 -7.79
C ILE A 25 -6.29 -11.21 -7.14
N CYS A 26 -6.34 -12.54 -7.22
CA CYS A 26 -7.43 -13.33 -6.66
C CYS A 26 -6.93 -14.04 -5.39
N SER A 27 -7.08 -13.36 -4.25
CA SER A 27 -6.65 -13.78 -2.90
C SER A 27 -5.12 -13.81 -2.68
N LYS A 28 -4.72 -13.77 -1.40
CA LYS A 28 -3.38 -13.39 -0.89
C LYS A 28 -2.17 -14.08 -1.55
N ASP A 29 -2.31 -15.21 -2.25
CA ASP A 29 -1.17 -15.94 -2.81
C ASP A 29 -1.40 -16.58 -4.20
N LYS A 30 -2.40 -16.16 -4.99
CA LYS A 30 -2.61 -16.70 -6.36
C LYS A 30 -2.89 -15.60 -7.40
N LEU A 31 -1.96 -15.44 -8.34
CA LEU A 31 -2.11 -14.58 -9.52
C LEU A 31 -2.94 -15.33 -10.58
N LEU A 32 -4.13 -14.82 -10.89
CA LEU A 32 -4.97 -15.32 -11.99
C LEU A 32 -4.95 -14.28 -13.11
N VAL A 33 -4.29 -14.62 -14.22
CA VAL A 33 -4.25 -13.77 -15.42
C VAL A 33 -5.46 -14.12 -16.29
N ARG A 34 -6.36 -13.17 -16.56
CA ARG A 34 -7.43 -13.33 -17.54
C ARG A 34 -7.44 -12.19 -18.55
N LYS A 35 -7.58 -12.55 -19.84
CA LYS A 35 -7.74 -11.64 -20.97
C LYS A 35 -9.08 -10.92 -20.85
N VAL A 36 -9.08 -9.60 -20.89
CA VAL A 36 -10.30 -8.80 -21.07
C VAL A 36 -10.22 -8.16 -22.44
N GLU A 37 -11.11 -8.57 -23.33
CA GLU A 37 -11.27 -7.96 -24.65
C GLU A 37 -12.31 -6.83 -24.55
N GLY A 38 -12.03 -5.66 -25.15
CA GLY A 38 -13.09 -4.72 -25.52
C GLY A 38 -13.26 -3.40 -24.76
N ILE A 39 -12.27 -2.90 -24.00
CA ILE A 39 -12.35 -1.54 -23.42
C ILE A 39 -11.32 -0.63 -24.12
N ASN A 40 -11.75 -0.02 -25.22
CA ASN A 40 -10.88 0.78 -26.11
C ASN A 40 -10.55 2.19 -25.57
N GLU A 41 -11.13 2.62 -24.44
CA GLU A 41 -10.94 3.98 -23.88
C GLU A 41 -9.69 4.12 -23.00
N TRP A 42 -8.97 3.03 -22.73
CA TRP A 42 -7.86 2.99 -21.76
C TRP A 42 -6.51 2.62 -22.40
N ALA A 43 -6.38 2.76 -23.72
CA ALA A 43 -5.20 2.39 -24.50
C ALA A 43 -3.89 3.06 -23.99
N ASP A 44 -3.99 4.23 -23.36
CA ASP A 44 -2.85 4.98 -22.82
C ASP A 44 -2.42 4.54 -21.39
N LEU A 45 -3.16 3.63 -20.74
CA LEU A 45 -2.95 3.33 -19.31
C LEU A 45 -1.89 2.26 -19.03
N GLY A 46 -1.39 1.55 -20.04
CA GLY A 46 -0.44 0.45 -19.84
C GLY A 46 -1.01 -0.68 -18.97
N LEU A 47 -0.15 -1.51 -18.38
CA LEU A 47 -0.56 -2.59 -17.48
C LEU A 47 -1.18 -2.01 -16.20
N CYS A 48 -2.35 -2.54 -15.82
CA CYS A 48 -3.09 -2.14 -14.62
C CYS A 48 -3.41 -3.34 -13.74
N VAL A 49 -3.54 -3.07 -12.43
CA VAL A 49 -3.95 -4.04 -11.41
C VAL A 49 -5.34 -3.67 -10.90
N VAL A 50 -6.20 -4.68 -10.71
CA VAL A 50 -7.54 -4.48 -10.14
C VAL A 50 -7.65 -5.16 -8.78
N LYS A 51 -8.08 -4.38 -7.77
CA LYS A 51 -8.52 -4.86 -6.46
C LYS A 51 -10.04 -4.96 -6.48
N GLU A 52 -10.57 -6.18 -6.52
CA GLU A 52 -11.99 -6.48 -6.62
C GLU A 52 -12.57 -6.85 -5.25
N PHE A 53 -13.75 -6.33 -4.94
CA PHE A 53 -14.51 -6.59 -3.73
C PHE A 53 -15.81 -7.27 -4.14
N GLU A 54 -16.01 -8.51 -3.70
CA GLU A 54 -17.31 -9.18 -3.81
C GLU A 54 -18.26 -8.52 -2.82
N LEU A 55 -19.43 -8.14 -3.31
CA LEU A 55 -20.43 -7.46 -2.51
C LEU A 55 -21.67 -8.34 -2.33
N SER A 56 -22.46 -8.05 -1.31
CA SER A 56 -23.71 -8.74 -1.04
C SER A 56 -24.71 -8.53 -2.18
N ASN A 57 -25.51 -9.56 -2.46
CA ASN A 57 -26.70 -9.44 -3.30
C ASN A 57 -27.84 -8.67 -2.61
N GLU A 58 -27.80 -8.53 -1.29
CA GLU A 58 -28.79 -7.77 -0.53
C GLU A 58 -28.55 -6.26 -0.71
N GLN A 59 -29.53 -5.54 -1.27
CA GLN A 59 -29.40 -4.13 -1.68
C GLN A 59 -28.88 -3.19 -0.57
N SER A 60 -29.36 -3.34 0.67
CA SER A 60 -28.95 -2.54 1.83
C SER A 60 -27.46 -2.75 2.15
N THR A 61 -27.05 -4.01 2.19
CA THR A 61 -25.68 -4.44 2.49
C THR A 61 -24.73 -4.11 1.33
N PHE A 62 -25.17 -4.27 0.08
CA PHE A 62 -24.45 -3.84 -1.13
C PHE A 62 -24.04 -2.37 -1.05
N GLU A 63 -25.00 -1.47 -0.80
CA GLU A 63 -24.74 -0.03 -0.75
C GLU A 63 -23.79 0.34 0.40
N LEU A 64 -23.86 -0.37 1.52
CA LEU A 64 -22.95 -0.16 2.64
C LEU A 64 -21.52 -0.59 2.28
N GLN A 65 -21.33 -1.81 1.79
CA GLN A 65 -20.01 -2.36 1.43
C GLN A 65 -19.39 -1.58 0.27
N LYS A 66 -20.18 -1.21 -0.75
CA LYS A 66 -19.76 -0.34 -1.85
C LYS A 66 -19.27 1.00 -1.32
N ARG A 67 -19.99 1.62 -0.37
CA ARG A 67 -19.58 2.89 0.26
C ARG A 67 -18.26 2.75 1.01
N GLU A 68 -18.01 1.62 1.65
CA GLU A 68 -16.73 1.35 2.31
C GLU A 68 -15.58 1.21 1.30
N ALA A 69 -15.77 0.44 0.23
CA ALA A 69 -14.78 0.33 -0.84
C ALA A 69 -14.53 1.66 -1.56
N MET A 70 -15.56 2.49 -1.76
CA MET A 70 -15.42 3.84 -2.31
C MET A 70 -14.60 4.77 -1.42
N LYS A 71 -14.58 4.58 -0.09
CA LYS A 71 -13.72 5.37 0.81
C LYS A 71 -12.25 5.15 0.48
N GLU A 72 -11.84 3.91 0.22
CA GLU A 72 -10.45 3.59 -0.15
C GLU A 72 -10.05 4.32 -1.44
N ALA A 73 -10.85 4.18 -2.50
CA ALA A 73 -10.59 4.84 -3.78
C ALA A 73 -10.55 6.37 -3.64
N LYS A 74 -11.42 6.95 -2.79
CA LYS A 74 -11.44 8.39 -2.53
C LYS A 74 -10.20 8.88 -1.79
N LEU A 75 -9.70 8.14 -0.81
CA LEU A 75 -8.46 8.52 -0.11
C LEU A 75 -7.26 8.41 -1.05
N LEU A 76 -7.20 7.35 -1.87
CA LEU A 76 -6.14 7.17 -2.85
C LEU A 76 -6.15 8.27 -3.93
N SER A 77 -7.34 8.69 -4.38
CA SER A 77 -7.46 9.78 -5.36
C SER A 77 -7.08 11.16 -4.81
N GLN A 78 -7.14 11.35 -3.49
CA GLN A 78 -6.68 12.56 -2.81
C GLN A 78 -5.17 12.56 -2.58
N ALA A 79 -4.58 11.41 -2.26
CA ALA A 79 -3.16 11.23 -1.95
C ALA A 79 -2.24 11.25 -3.20
N ARG A 80 -2.51 12.12 -4.18
CA ARG A 80 -1.77 12.16 -5.45
C ARG A 80 -0.32 12.57 -5.24
N HIS A 81 0.56 11.58 -5.26
CA HIS A 81 2.00 11.76 -5.11
C HIS A 81 2.77 10.83 -6.05
N ARG A 82 4.01 11.20 -6.41
CA ARG A 82 4.86 10.36 -7.29
C ARG A 82 5.10 8.98 -6.70
N HIS A 83 5.22 8.94 -5.38
CA HIS A 83 5.49 7.77 -4.56
C HIS A 83 4.22 7.25 -3.84
N VAL A 84 3.04 7.52 -4.39
CA VAL A 84 1.78 6.83 -4.05
C VAL A 84 1.29 6.10 -5.29
N ILE A 85 0.70 4.92 -5.12
CA ILE A 85 0.17 4.13 -6.24
C ILE A 85 -0.95 4.90 -6.96
N LYS A 86 -0.86 5.01 -8.28
CA LYS A 86 -1.80 5.78 -9.08
C LYS A 86 -3.13 5.03 -9.20
N LEU A 87 -4.21 5.67 -8.76
CA LEU A 87 -5.57 5.27 -9.13
C LEU A 87 -5.82 5.60 -10.60
N CYS A 88 -6.17 4.59 -11.39
CA CYS A 88 -6.57 4.72 -12.79
C CYS A 88 -8.09 4.86 -12.94
N GLY A 89 -8.87 4.19 -12.09
CA GLY A 89 -10.33 4.25 -12.16
C GLY A 89 -11.02 3.31 -11.17
N THR A 90 -12.34 3.29 -11.21
CA THR A 90 -13.19 2.39 -10.41
C THR A 90 -14.38 1.92 -11.23
N TYR A 91 -14.91 0.73 -10.94
CA TYR A 91 -16.17 0.27 -11.50
C TYR A 91 -17.05 -0.40 -10.44
N SER A 92 -18.35 -0.51 -10.71
CA SER A 92 -19.30 -1.18 -9.86
C SER A 92 -20.30 -1.95 -10.71
N ILE A 93 -20.55 -3.20 -10.33
CA ILE A 93 -21.60 -4.07 -10.87
C ILE A 93 -22.58 -4.25 -9.71
N GLY A 94 -23.84 -3.85 -9.93
CA GLY A 94 -24.90 -3.94 -8.92
C GLY A 94 -25.53 -5.33 -8.84
N PRO A 95 -26.32 -5.61 -7.80
CA PRO A 95 -27.22 -6.75 -7.80
C PRO A 95 -28.22 -6.58 -8.95
N ASP A 96 -28.30 -7.60 -9.79
CA ASP A 96 -29.26 -7.63 -10.88
C ASP A 96 -30.53 -8.32 -10.37
N GLU A 97 -31.62 -7.56 -10.25
CA GLU A 97 -32.93 -8.09 -9.84
C GLU A 97 -33.55 -9.02 -10.90
N SER A 98 -32.98 -9.05 -12.12
CA SER A 98 -33.57 -9.66 -13.30
C SER A 98 -32.71 -10.75 -13.97
N SER A 99 -31.46 -10.97 -13.55
CA SER A 99 -30.59 -11.94 -14.21
C SER A 99 -30.67 -13.34 -13.61
N ASP A 100 -31.05 -14.30 -14.45
CA ASP A 100 -30.77 -15.74 -14.28
C ASP A 100 -29.25 -16.08 -14.32
N SER A 101 -28.36 -15.09 -14.47
CA SER A 101 -26.91 -15.30 -14.62
C SER A 101 -26.23 -15.73 -13.31
N GLY A 102 -26.82 -15.42 -12.15
CA GLY A 102 -26.23 -15.70 -10.85
C GLY A 102 -24.92 -14.97 -10.57
N GLU A 103 -24.60 -13.91 -11.33
CA GLU A 103 -23.36 -13.15 -11.14
C GLU A 103 -23.41 -12.33 -9.85
N SER A 104 -22.39 -12.47 -9.02
CA SER A 104 -22.29 -11.71 -7.77
C SER A 104 -21.99 -10.23 -8.05
N PRO A 105 -22.46 -9.27 -7.22
CA PRO A 105 -22.15 -7.86 -7.38
C PRO A 105 -20.69 -7.59 -7.01
N TRP A 106 -20.07 -6.63 -7.69
CA TRP A 106 -18.65 -6.31 -7.50
C TRP A 106 -18.40 -4.82 -7.43
N TYR A 107 -17.36 -4.44 -6.70
CA TYR A 107 -16.71 -3.14 -6.84
C TYR A 107 -15.23 -3.33 -7.12
N GLY A 108 -14.69 -2.61 -8.10
CA GLY A 108 -13.28 -2.72 -8.49
C GLY A 108 -12.55 -1.38 -8.39
N ILE A 109 -11.35 -1.41 -7.83
CA ILE A 109 -10.39 -0.29 -7.84
C ILE A 109 -9.27 -0.65 -8.81
N ILE A 110 -9.07 0.17 -9.84
CA ILE A 110 -8.08 -0.01 -10.90
C ILE A 110 -6.90 0.91 -10.62
N MET A 111 -5.70 0.34 -10.55
CA MET A 111 -4.45 1.05 -10.23
C MET A 111 -3.37 0.74 -11.26
N GLU A 112 -2.31 1.56 -11.31
CA GLU A 112 -1.12 1.23 -12.07
C GLU A 112 -0.49 -0.09 -11.59
N GLU A 113 0.15 -0.84 -12.49
CA GLU A 113 0.87 -2.05 -12.12
C GLU A 113 2.17 -1.75 -11.37
N ALA A 114 2.50 -2.63 -10.42
CA ALA A 114 3.78 -2.67 -9.76
C ALA A 114 4.33 -4.08 -9.79
N ASN A 115 5.65 -4.21 -9.88
CA ASN A 115 6.26 -5.50 -10.15
C ASN A 115 6.41 -6.37 -8.89
N SER A 116 6.49 -5.76 -7.71
CA SER A 116 6.48 -6.49 -6.43
C SER A 116 6.12 -5.58 -5.26
N SER A 117 5.85 -6.16 -4.08
CA SER A 117 5.95 -5.44 -2.82
C SER A 117 7.41 -5.26 -2.40
N LEU A 118 7.67 -4.35 -1.47
CA LEU A 118 8.97 -4.15 -0.83
C LEU A 118 9.35 -5.40 -0.02
N SER A 119 8.38 -6.02 0.66
CA SER A 119 8.58 -7.30 1.38
C SER A 119 9.17 -8.38 0.48
N THR A 120 8.63 -8.54 -0.73
CA THR A 120 9.14 -9.48 -1.73
C THR A 120 10.47 -9.02 -2.31
N TYR A 121 10.62 -7.72 -2.59
CA TYR A 121 11.86 -7.15 -3.14
C TYR A 121 13.06 -7.37 -2.22
N LEU A 122 12.90 -7.14 -0.91
CA LEU A 122 13.95 -7.30 0.10
C LEU A 122 14.29 -8.76 0.43
N LYS A 123 13.51 -9.75 -0.06
CA LYS A 123 13.89 -11.17 0.02
C LYS A 123 14.95 -11.56 -1.01
N GLY A 124 15.06 -10.81 -2.11
CA GLY A 124 16.16 -10.94 -3.06
C GLY A 124 17.43 -10.25 -2.56
N ILE A 125 18.58 -10.63 -3.13
CA ILE A 125 19.81 -9.84 -3.05
C ILE A 125 19.65 -8.71 -4.07
N VAL A 126 19.48 -7.46 -3.63
CA VAL A 126 19.21 -6.36 -4.57
C VAL A 126 19.87 -5.05 -4.14
N ASP A 127 20.35 -4.32 -5.15
CA ASP A 127 20.71 -2.91 -5.05
C ASP A 127 19.44 -2.09 -4.75
N VAL A 128 19.39 -1.52 -3.55
CA VAL A 128 18.30 -0.66 -3.11
C VAL A 128 18.77 0.79 -3.17
N PRO A 129 18.11 1.64 -3.97
CA PRO A 129 18.48 3.04 -4.05
C PRO A 129 18.36 3.74 -2.70
N LYS A 130 19.47 4.35 -2.25
CA LYS A 130 19.51 5.19 -1.04
C LYS A 130 18.42 6.28 -1.03
N SER A 131 18.02 6.79 -2.20
CA SER A 131 16.96 7.80 -2.34
C SER A 131 15.59 7.35 -1.81
N TRP A 132 15.35 6.05 -1.64
CA TRP A 132 14.07 5.54 -1.12
C TRP A 132 13.75 6.03 0.29
N PHE A 133 14.75 6.33 1.11
CA PHE A 133 14.55 6.88 2.46
C PHE A 133 13.78 8.20 2.40
N GLY A 134 14.29 9.19 1.67
CA GLY A 134 13.59 10.46 1.50
C GLY A 134 12.27 10.33 0.76
N CYS A 135 12.19 9.47 -0.26
CA CYS A 135 10.94 9.25 -0.99
C CYS A 135 9.80 8.80 -0.06
N LEU A 136 10.07 7.90 0.89
CA LEU A 136 9.06 7.44 1.86
C LEU A 136 8.72 8.51 2.90
N VAL A 137 9.73 9.23 3.41
CA VAL A 137 9.52 10.31 4.39
C VAL A 137 8.68 11.43 3.78
N ASP A 138 9.03 11.87 2.57
CA ASP A 138 8.30 12.88 1.80
C ASP A 138 6.86 12.41 1.51
N THR A 139 6.68 11.15 1.11
CA THR A 139 5.34 10.57 0.89
C THR A 139 4.49 10.60 2.16
N LEU A 140 5.08 10.24 3.31
CA LEU A 140 4.36 10.26 4.58
C LEU A 140 3.98 11.69 4.98
N ALA A 141 4.92 12.62 4.86
CA ALA A 141 4.68 14.04 5.11
C ALA A 141 3.56 14.60 4.22
N HIS A 142 3.55 14.23 2.94
CA HIS A 142 2.52 14.60 1.98
C HIS A 142 1.13 14.13 2.43
N ILE A 143 0.93 12.83 2.70
CA ILE A 143 -0.40 12.34 3.10
C ILE A 143 -0.84 12.89 4.46
N HIS A 144 0.09 13.09 5.41
CA HIS A 144 -0.21 13.71 6.70
C HIS A 144 -0.61 15.17 6.56
N GLY A 145 -0.03 15.89 5.60
CA GLY A 145 -0.38 17.26 5.21
C GLY A 145 -1.80 17.36 4.64
N LEU A 146 -2.27 16.32 3.94
CA LEU A 146 -3.67 16.18 3.51
C LEU A 146 -4.63 15.76 4.64
N GLY A 147 -4.11 15.57 5.86
CA GLY A 147 -4.90 15.05 6.99
C GLY A 147 -5.24 13.57 6.88
N ILE A 148 -4.55 12.83 6.00
CA ILE A 148 -4.70 11.39 5.82
C ILE A 148 -3.70 10.67 6.72
N ARG A 149 -4.18 9.71 7.52
CA ARG A 149 -3.36 8.75 8.26
C ARG A 149 -3.43 7.41 7.55
N HIS A 150 -2.27 6.78 7.28
CA HIS A 150 -2.21 5.55 6.51
C HIS A 150 -2.71 4.34 7.32
N ARG A 151 -2.21 4.21 8.56
CA ARG A 151 -2.53 3.21 9.59
C ARG A 151 -2.07 1.77 9.33
N ASP A 152 -1.54 1.46 8.13
CA ASP A 152 -1.01 0.14 7.76
C ASP A 152 0.33 0.25 7.00
N ILE A 153 1.27 1.07 7.49
CA ILE A 153 2.59 1.17 6.85
C ILE A 153 3.40 -0.08 7.19
N LYS A 154 3.77 -0.84 6.16
CA LYS A 154 4.59 -2.06 6.25
C LYS A 154 5.15 -2.41 4.87
N PRO A 155 6.17 -3.28 4.77
CA PRO A 155 6.81 -3.62 3.50
C PRO A 155 5.85 -4.25 2.47
N GLU A 156 4.76 -4.87 2.88
CA GLU A 156 3.75 -5.44 1.97
C GLU A 156 2.95 -4.35 1.23
N ASN A 157 2.77 -3.19 1.87
CA ASN A 157 1.96 -2.08 1.37
C ASN A 157 2.81 -1.01 0.66
N ILE A 158 4.12 -1.23 0.54
CA ILE A 158 5.00 -0.41 -0.28
C ILE A 158 5.35 -1.23 -1.52
N LEU A 159 5.05 -0.70 -2.69
CA LEU A 159 5.22 -1.37 -3.97
C LEU A 159 6.47 -0.88 -4.68
N VAL A 160 7.11 -1.74 -5.45
CA VAL A 160 8.28 -1.43 -6.28
C VAL A 160 7.90 -1.53 -7.74
N VAL A 161 8.09 -0.43 -8.47
CA VAL A 161 7.89 -0.31 -9.91
C VAL A 161 9.26 -0.18 -10.58
N ARG A 162 9.65 -1.19 -11.35
CA ARG A 162 10.88 -1.22 -12.15
C ARG A 162 10.75 -0.32 -13.37
N GLY A 163 11.88 0.08 -13.95
CA GLY A 163 11.88 0.90 -15.16
C GLY A 163 11.56 2.38 -14.93
N GLY A 164 11.83 2.90 -13.73
CA GLY A 164 11.79 4.35 -13.50
C GLY A 164 12.82 5.11 -14.34
N LYS A 165 12.90 6.44 -14.16
CA LYS A 165 13.85 7.28 -14.91
C LYS A 165 15.27 6.67 -14.82
N LYS A 166 15.88 6.40 -15.97
CA LYS A 166 17.22 5.80 -16.10
C LYS A 166 17.35 4.36 -15.56
N GLY A 167 16.25 3.60 -15.47
CA GLY A 167 16.25 2.21 -15.03
C GLY A 167 16.21 1.99 -13.51
N ILE A 168 16.23 3.07 -12.73
CA ILE A 168 16.16 3.00 -11.25
C ILE A 168 14.71 2.70 -10.83
N PRO A 169 14.45 1.68 -9.98
CA PRO A 169 13.10 1.37 -9.54
C PRO A 169 12.53 2.46 -8.60
N ILE A 170 11.23 2.67 -8.70
CA ILE A 170 10.46 3.65 -7.93
C ILE A 170 9.63 2.90 -6.89
N ILE A 171 9.68 3.36 -5.64
CA ILE A 171 8.78 2.88 -4.59
C ILE A 171 7.50 3.71 -4.50
N LYS A 172 6.40 3.06 -4.17
CA LYS A 172 5.07 3.68 -4.05
C LYS A 172 4.30 3.12 -2.86
N LEU A 173 3.79 3.99 -2.01
CA LEU A 173 2.86 3.62 -0.93
C LEU A 173 1.49 3.23 -1.52
N SER A 174 0.88 2.18 -0.98
CA SER A 174 -0.38 1.60 -1.45
C SER A 174 -1.24 1.09 -0.29
N ASP A 175 -2.44 0.61 -0.60
CA ASP A 175 -3.43 0.04 0.34
C ASP A 175 -3.95 1.03 1.40
N PHE A 176 -4.80 1.94 0.94
CA PHE A 176 -5.48 2.93 1.78
C PHE A 176 -6.78 2.38 2.40
N GLY A 177 -7.02 1.06 2.35
CA GLY A 177 -8.29 0.43 2.74
C GLY A 177 -8.66 0.66 4.20
N ILE A 178 -7.67 1.01 5.03
CA ILE A 178 -7.86 1.28 6.46
C ILE A 178 -7.50 2.70 6.87
N SER A 179 -7.09 3.50 5.89
CA SER A 179 -6.66 4.86 6.10
C SER A 179 -7.83 5.73 6.56
N GLN A 180 -7.50 6.87 7.15
CA GLN A 180 -8.50 7.79 7.67
C GLN A 180 -8.13 9.24 7.35
N ALA A 181 -9.09 9.98 6.80
CA ALA A 181 -9.01 11.43 6.69
C ALA A 181 -9.61 12.11 7.94
N GLY A 182 -8.94 13.14 8.46
CA GLY A 182 -9.48 14.00 9.52
C GLY A 182 -8.50 15.05 10.01
N LEU A 183 -8.97 16.29 10.16
CA LEU A 183 -8.19 17.47 10.56
C LEU A 183 -7.74 17.47 12.04
N GLY A 184 -8.31 16.61 12.87
CA GLY A 184 -8.01 16.58 14.31
C GLY A 184 -6.68 15.90 14.64
N ARG A 185 -5.88 16.54 15.51
CA ARG A 185 -4.69 15.94 16.15
C ARG A 185 -5.02 14.69 17.00
N THR A 186 -6.30 14.48 17.33
CA THR A 186 -6.72 13.59 18.43
C THR A 186 -8.06 12.90 18.22
N THR A 187 -8.64 12.78 17.01
CA THR A 187 -9.91 12.02 16.89
C THR A 187 -9.65 10.54 17.20
N PRO A 188 -10.14 10.00 18.33
CA PRO A 188 -9.98 8.60 18.68
C PRO A 188 -10.84 7.80 17.72
N THR A 189 -10.22 7.02 16.84
CA THR A 189 -10.97 6.14 15.95
C THR A 189 -10.48 4.71 16.09
N THR A 190 -10.77 4.16 17.25
CA THR A 190 -10.79 2.71 17.42
C THR A 190 -12.01 2.33 18.26
N ILE A 191 -12.99 1.71 17.60
CA ILE A 191 -13.93 0.80 18.28
C ILE A 191 -13.11 -0.47 18.54
N PRO A 192 -12.96 -0.93 19.80
CA PRO A 192 -12.07 -2.06 20.16
C PRO A 192 -12.31 -3.37 19.41
N ALA A 193 -13.49 -3.57 18.81
CA ALA A 193 -13.89 -4.84 18.21
C ALA A 193 -13.29 -5.16 16.82
N LEU A 194 -12.81 -4.16 16.06
CA LEU A 194 -12.26 -4.34 14.70
C LEU A 194 -10.72 -4.50 14.65
N ALA A 195 -10.07 -4.61 15.81
CA ALA A 195 -8.61 -4.73 15.91
C ALA A 195 -8.06 -6.14 15.60
N ARG A 196 -8.92 -7.14 15.37
CA ARG A 196 -8.55 -8.57 15.27
C ARG A 196 -8.11 -9.05 13.87
N GLY A 197 -7.47 -8.22 13.04
CA GLY A 197 -7.15 -8.68 11.68
C GLY A 197 -6.14 -7.86 10.89
N ARG A 198 -5.12 -7.26 11.50
CA ARG A 198 -4.15 -6.42 10.79
C ARG A 198 -2.74 -6.72 11.25
N SER A 199 -1.78 -6.69 10.33
CA SER A 199 -0.38 -7.09 10.54
C SER A 199 0.22 -6.32 11.73
N GLU A 200 0.27 -7.00 12.86
CA GLU A 200 0.67 -6.44 14.15
C GLU A 200 2.18 -6.11 14.16
N SER A 201 2.95 -6.63 13.21
CA SER A 201 4.40 -6.58 13.24
C SER A 201 4.99 -5.17 13.23
N PHE A 202 4.45 -4.26 12.41
CA PHE A 202 5.01 -2.91 12.22
C PHE A 202 4.27 -1.82 13.01
N CYS A 203 3.29 -2.18 13.85
CA CYS A 203 2.49 -1.18 14.56
C CYS A 203 3.27 -0.54 15.72
N ALA A 204 2.86 0.66 16.13
CA ALA A 204 3.45 1.39 17.25
C ALA A 204 2.97 0.85 18.61
N PRO A 205 3.72 1.05 19.71
CA PRO A 205 3.33 0.60 21.04
C PRO A 205 1.94 1.05 21.46
N GLU A 206 1.57 2.30 21.23
CA GLU A 206 0.23 2.82 21.56
C GLU A 206 -0.87 2.11 20.75
N VAL A 207 -0.56 1.64 19.54
CA VAL A 207 -1.49 0.89 18.70
C VAL A 207 -1.72 -0.51 19.26
N GLN A 208 -0.66 -1.18 19.73
CA GLN A 208 -0.73 -2.49 20.36
C GLN A 208 -1.56 -2.44 21.66
N HIS A 209 -1.41 -1.37 22.45
CA HIS A 209 -2.19 -1.14 23.68
C HIS A 209 -3.64 -0.66 23.42
N GLY A 210 -4.11 -0.69 22.18
CA GLY A 210 -5.48 -0.30 21.82
C GLY A 210 -5.75 1.21 21.92
N SER A 211 -4.72 2.03 22.07
CA SER A 211 -4.84 3.49 22.16
C SER A 211 -5.08 4.15 20.79
N THR A 212 -5.21 5.48 20.80
CA THR A 212 -5.52 6.26 19.59
C THR A 212 -4.41 6.19 18.55
N ARG A 213 -4.75 5.73 17.34
CA ARG A 213 -3.82 5.69 16.20
C ARG A 213 -3.69 7.07 15.55
N GLY A 214 -2.70 7.83 15.99
CA GLY A 214 -2.39 9.18 15.47
C GLY A 214 -1.37 9.17 14.32
N ARG A 215 -0.90 10.36 13.92
CA ARG A 215 0.20 10.51 12.95
C ARG A 215 1.51 9.87 13.44
N ALA A 216 1.77 9.93 14.75
CA ALA A 216 2.97 9.34 15.36
C ALA A 216 3.05 7.83 15.14
N ALA A 217 1.90 7.14 15.11
CA ALA A 217 1.86 5.70 14.83
C ALA A 217 2.36 5.37 13.41
N ASP A 218 1.98 6.18 12.41
CA ASP A 218 2.50 6.01 11.04
C ASP A 218 4.01 6.29 10.97
N VAL A 219 4.50 7.28 11.74
CA VAL A 219 5.94 7.59 11.81
C VAL A 219 6.73 6.42 12.40
N PHE A 220 6.23 5.79 13.45
CA PHE A 220 6.84 4.59 14.03
C PHE A 220 6.86 3.45 13.00
N SER A 221 5.73 3.16 12.36
CA SER A 221 5.65 2.11 11.34
C SER A 221 6.58 2.36 10.16
N LEU A 222 6.71 3.62 9.72
CA LEU A 222 7.72 3.98 8.72
C LEU A 222 9.14 3.76 9.24
N GLY A 223 9.45 4.12 10.48
CA GLY A 223 10.77 3.86 11.09
C GLY A 223 11.16 2.38 11.06
N ALA A 224 10.23 1.48 11.38
CA ALA A 224 10.44 0.04 11.27
C ALA A 224 10.70 -0.42 9.83
N VAL A 225 9.98 0.12 8.85
CA VAL A 225 10.24 -0.14 7.42
C VAL A 225 11.63 0.35 6.99
N LEU A 226 12.02 1.57 7.40
CA LEU A 226 13.33 2.13 7.07
C LEU A 226 14.47 1.30 7.68
N LEU A 227 14.27 0.72 8.86
CA LEU A 227 15.22 -0.20 9.46
C LEU A 227 15.36 -1.48 8.62
N GLU A 228 14.27 -2.10 8.18
CA GLU A 228 14.31 -3.28 7.28
C GLU A 228 15.09 -2.98 5.99
N ILE A 229 14.86 -1.80 5.39
CA ILE A 229 15.61 -1.34 4.21
C ILE A 229 17.10 -1.18 4.55
N LEU A 230 17.43 -0.53 5.68
CA LEU A 230 18.82 -0.30 6.09
C LEU A 230 19.57 -1.62 6.28
N ILE A 231 18.95 -2.61 6.96
CA ILE A 231 19.55 -3.93 7.17
C ILE A 231 19.75 -4.66 5.84
N ALA A 232 18.76 -4.65 4.95
CA ALA A 232 18.88 -5.28 3.65
C ALA A 232 20.00 -4.66 2.78
N THR A 233 20.30 -3.37 2.94
CA THR A 233 21.32 -2.67 2.14
C THR A 233 22.73 -2.72 2.72
N SER A 234 22.85 -2.65 4.04
CA SER A 234 24.14 -2.34 4.68
C SER A 234 24.70 -3.51 5.49
N CYS A 235 23.83 -4.37 6.03
CA CYS A 235 24.23 -5.47 6.92
C CYS A 235 23.26 -6.66 6.77
N ALA A 236 23.17 -7.24 5.56
CA ALA A 236 22.17 -8.27 5.27
C ALA A 236 22.30 -9.53 6.17
N ASP A 237 23.50 -9.80 6.69
CA ASP A 237 23.81 -10.83 7.69
C ASP A 237 23.07 -10.62 9.02
N GLU A 238 22.75 -9.37 9.36
CA GLU A 238 22.04 -9.01 10.58
C GLU A 238 20.53 -9.25 10.49
N ARG A 239 19.98 -9.51 9.31
CA ARG A 239 18.53 -9.72 9.11
C ARG A 239 17.97 -10.82 10.00
N THR A 240 18.71 -11.91 10.15
CA THR A 240 18.30 -13.04 10.99
C THR A 240 18.30 -12.67 12.48
N LYS A 241 19.23 -11.81 12.92
CA LYS A 241 19.27 -11.33 14.31
C LYS A 241 18.11 -10.37 14.60
N LEU A 242 17.88 -9.40 13.72
CA LEU A 242 16.71 -8.50 13.83
C LEU A 242 15.41 -9.29 13.89
N ALA A 243 15.24 -10.28 13.01
CA ALA A 243 14.08 -11.17 13.03
C ALA A 243 13.94 -11.93 14.36
N ARG A 244 15.05 -12.34 15.01
CA ARG A 244 15.00 -13.00 16.33
C ARG A 244 14.58 -12.04 17.43
N ILE A 245 15.07 -10.80 17.41
CA ILE A 245 14.69 -9.75 18.37
C ILE A 245 13.19 -9.44 18.25
N ILE A 246 12.68 -9.28 17.03
CA ILE A 246 11.25 -8.99 16.80
C ILE A 246 10.34 -10.17 17.19
N ASN A 247 10.84 -11.40 17.06
CA ASN A 247 10.09 -12.63 17.38
C ASN A 247 10.26 -13.09 18.84
N GLN A 248 10.90 -12.28 19.69
CA GLN A 248 11.18 -12.65 21.07
C GLN A 248 9.89 -12.76 21.90
N GLU A 249 9.89 -13.71 22.85
CA GLU A 249 8.77 -13.99 23.77
C GLU A 249 7.44 -14.32 23.07
N GLY A 250 7.49 -14.78 21.82
CA GLY A 250 6.30 -15.12 21.04
C GLY A 250 5.52 -13.90 20.53
N SER A 251 6.00 -12.68 20.81
CA SER A 251 5.54 -11.48 20.13
C SER A 251 6.08 -11.47 18.70
N GLN A 252 5.30 -11.02 17.72
CA GLN A 252 5.78 -10.88 16.33
C GLN A 252 5.89 -9.41 15.94
N HIS A 253 6.16 -8.52 16.90
CA HIS A 253 5.90 -7.07 16.76
C HIS A 253 7.05 -6.18 17.23
N TYR A 254 7.37 -5.17 16.41
CA TYR A 254 8.28 -4.08 16.76
C TYR A 254 7.84 -3.36 18.04
N ALA A 255 6.54 -3.14 18.22
CA ALA A 255 5.97 -2.49 19.40
C ALA A 255 6.32 -3.17 20.74
N ALA A 256 6.46 -4.49 20.75
CA ALA A 256 6.75 -5.26 21.95
C ALA A 256 8.26 -5.26 22.29
N ASN A 257 9.12 -4.94 21.32
CA ASN A 257 10.57 -5.13 21.43
C ASN A 257 11.35 -3.83 21.19
N VAL A 258 10.73 -2.66 21.39
CA VAL A 258 11.33 -1.36 21.06
C VAL A 258 12.69 -1.16 21.76
N GLU A 259 12.75 -1.41 23.06
CA GLU A 259 13.99 -1.24 23.85
C GLU A 259 15.11 -2.16 23.35
N MET A 260 14.77 -3.42 23.05
CA MET A 260 15.74 -4.39 22.54
C MET A 260 16.26 -4.04 21.15
N VAL A 261 15.37 -3.57 20.27
CA VAL A 261 15.76 -3.08 18.94
C VAL A 261 16.67 -1.86 19.06
N GLN A 262 16.36 -0.91 19.94
CA GLN A 262 17.20 0.28 20.18
C GLN A 262 18.58 -0.10 20.71
N GLN A 263 18.64 -0.94 21.73
CA GLN A 263 19.90 -1.41 22.30
C GLN A 263 20.76 -2.10 21.25
N TRP A 264 20.18 -3.03 20.48
CA TRP A 264 20.88 -3.71 19.40
C TRP A 264 21.37 -2.74 18.31
N MET A 265 20.58 -1.73 17.95
CA MET A 265 21.01 -0.71 17.00
C MET A 265 22.23 0.09 17.50
N GLU A 266 22.29 0.39 18.79
CA GLU A 266 23.39 1.16 19.39
C GLU A 266 24.67 0.35 19.57
N GLU A 267 24.56 -0.91 20.00
CA GLU A 267 25.68 -1.76 20.34
C GLU A 267 26.28 -2.47 19.13
N GLU A 268 25.43 -3.00 18.24
CA GLU A 268 25.86 -3.91 17.16
C GLU A 268 25.80 -3.23 15.79
N LEU A 269 24.75 -2.45 15.52
CA LEU A 269 24.54 -1.86 14.20
C LEU A 269 25.40 -0.61 13.99
N LYS A 270 25.58 0.23 15.02
CA LYS A 270 26.35 1.48 14.95
C LYS A 270 27.82 1.26 14.52
N GLY A 271 28.43 0.14 14.90
CA GLY A 271 29.80 -0.21 14.51
C GLY A 271 29.92 -0.80 13.10
N LYS A 272 28.81 -1.20 12.48
CA LYS A 272 28.76 -1.82 11.15
C LYS A 272 28.32 -0.85 10.05
N LEU A 273 27.63 0.21 10.43
CA LEU A 273 27.29 1.30 9.54
C LEU A 273 28.46 2.30 9.47
N ASP A 274 28.63 2.93 8.32
CA ASP A 274 29.61 4.01 8.14
C ASP A 274 29.41 5.08 9.22
N ALA A 275 30.47 5.69 9.75
CA ALA A 275 30.41 6.61 10.90
C ALA A 275 29.44 7.80 10.67
N ASP A 276 29.17 8.13 9.41
CA ASP A 276 28.23 9.16 8.97
C ASP A 276 26.89 8.62 8.44
N TRP A 277 26.50 7.37 8.71
CA TRP A 277 25.28 6.77 8.17
C TRP A 277 24.01 7.58 8.52
N GLN A 278 23.96 8.19 9.70
CA GLN A 278 22.88 9.08 10.10
C GLN A 278 22.83 10.32 9.21
N ARG A 279 23.98 10.94 8.93
CA ARG A 279 24.08 12.07 7.99
C ARG A 279 23.79 11.66 6.57
N GLN A 280 24.17 10.45 6.16
CA GLN A 280 23.82 9.91 4.85
C GLN A 280 22.30 9.75 4.73
N ILE A 281 21.64 9.10 5.71
CA ILE A 281 20.18 8.98 5.73
C ILE A 281 19.51 10.35 5.74
N LEU A 282 19.96 11.28 6.58
CA LEU A 282 19.41 12.63 6.65
C LEU A 282 19.66 13.45 5.38
N SER A 283 20.77 13.23 4.66
CA SER A 283 21.03 13.88 3.37
C SER A 283 20.17 13.35 2.23
N LEU A 284 19.51 12.21 2.45
CA LEU A 284 18.62 11.57 1.48
C LEU A 284 17.16 11.97 1.69
N CYS A 285 16.83 12.55 2.85
CA CYS A 285 15.51 13.08 3.23
C CYS A 285 15.40 14.57 2.90
#